data_AF-A0A8H5BS83-F1
#
_entry.id   AF-A0A8H5BS83-F1
#
_cell.length_a   1.000
_cell.length_b   1.000
_cell.length_c   1.000
_cell.angle_alpha   90.00
_cell.angle_beta   90.00
_cell.angle_gamma   90.00
#
_symmetry.space_group_name_H-M   'P 1'
#
loop_
_entity.id
_entity.type
_entity.pdbx_description
1 polymer ?
#
loop_
_entity_poly.entity_id
_entity_poly.type
_entity_poly.pdbx_seq_one_letter_code
_entity_poly.pdbx_strand_id
1 'polypeptide(L)'
;MTTLEFASSAMFKPLLSLPLGAVSALTLVHGVDSSQLVSIATWQKTYDQGFTKAVVRGYQKACSVGGRVDSNFVQSYKNARAAGFTNIDTYWYPCTGFKNKYKSYAKQIAELGATFDANK
;
A
#
# COMPACT_ATOMS: atom_id res chain seq x y z
N MET A 1 -48.00 -38.81 42.17
CA MET A 1 -49.33 -38.54 41.58
C MET A 1 -49.54 -37.03 41.62
N THR A 2 -49.14 -36.27 40.57
CA THR A 2 -49.91 -35.98 39.33
C THR A 2 -51.22 -35.28 39.71
N THR A 3 -51.59 -34.04 39.37
CA THR A 3 -51.22 -33.10 38.28
C THR A 3 -51.83 -31.74 38.62
N LEU A 4 -51.26 -30.64 38.11
CA LEU A 4 -51.99 -29.38 37.87
C LEU A 4 -51.37 -28.67 36.67
N GLU A 5 -52.12 -28.61 35.57
CA GLU A 5 -51.87 -27.71 34.44
C GLU A 5 -52.42 -26.33 34.77
N PHE A 6 -51.66 -25.28 34.41
CA PHE A 6 -52.24 -24.01 34.00
C PHE A 6 -51.43 -23.46 32.81
N ALA A 7 -52.13 -23.27 31.71
CA ALA A 7 -51.64 -22.60 30.51
C ALA A 7 -51.36 -21.12 30.79
N SER A 8 -50.25 -20.61 30.26
CA SER A 8 -50.01 -19.17 30.13
C SER A 8 -49.49 -18.88 28.73
N SER A 9 -50.26 -18.13 27.98
CA SER A 9 -49.94 -17.63 26.65
C SER A 9 -48.69 -16.75 26.69
N ALA A 10 -47.62 -17.17 26.03
CA ALA A 10 -46.49 -16.30 25.71
C ALA A 10 -46.58 -15.85 24.26
N MET A 11 -46.72 -14.54 24.09
CA MET A 11 -46.72 -13.78 22.85
C MET A 11 -45.66 -14.27 21.84
N PHE A 12 -46.11 -14.66 20.65
CA PHE A 12 -45.24 -14.76 19.47
C PHE A 12 -44.83 -13.34 19.05
N LYS A 13 -43.65 -12.87 19.48
CA LYS A 13 -42.99 -11.70 18.90
C LYS A 13 -42.33 -12.14 17.59
N PRO A 14 -42.67 -11.57 16.42
CA PRO A 14 -41.89 -11.83 15.23
C PRO A 14 -40.52 -11.17 15.42
N LEU A 15 -39.48 -12.00 15.51
CA LEU A 15 -38.09 -11.54 15.44
C LEU A 15 -37.89 -11.05 14.01
N LEU A 16 -38.02 -9.74 13.80
CA LEU A 16 -37.72 -9.11 12.53
C LEU A 16 -36.20 -9.18 12.33
N SER A 17 -35.73 -10.26 11.72
CA SER A 17 -34.36 -10.43 11.26
C SER A 17 -34.09 -9.44 10.13
N LEU A 18 -33.65 -8.25 10.51
CA LEU A 18 -33.13 -7.27 9.57
C LEU A 18 -31.93 -7.91 8.87
N PRO A 19 -31.94 -8.11 7.54
CA PRO A 19 -30.72 -8.50 6.85
C PRO A 19 -29.78 -7.31 6.98
N LEU A 20 -28.76 -7.45 7.84
CA LEU A 20 -27.64 -6.53 7.87
C LEU A 20 -26.98 -6.66 6.50
N GLY A 21 -27.43 -5.84 5.55
CA GLY A 21 -26.82 -5.73 4.24
C GLY A 21 -25.34 -5.48 4.48
N ALA A 22 -24.49 -6.38 3.99
CA ALA A 22 -23.05 -6.23 4.06
C ALA A 22 -22.71 -4.95 3.30
N VAL A 23 -22.59 -3.84 4.02
CA VAL A 23 -21.97 -2.64 3.48
C VAL A 23 -20.50 -3.05 3.33
N SER A 24 -20.10 -3.38 2.10
CA SER A 24 -18.67 -3.53 1.79
C SER A 24 -18.02 -2.19 2.11
N ALA A 25 -17.44 -2.09 3.31
CA ALA A 25 -16.59 -0.98 3.66
C ALA A 25 -15.41 -1.03 2.69
N LEU A 26 -15.35 -0.06 1.77
CA LEU A 26 -14.14 0.18 1.00
C LEU A 26 -13.04 0.48 2.03
N THR A 27 -12.09 -0.44 2.19
CA THR A 27 -10.96 -0.24 3.08
C THR A 27 -10.08 0.87 2.51
N LEU A 28 -10.14 2.06 3.12
CA LEU A 28 -9.29 3.17 2.76
C LEU A 28 -7.82 2.80 3.04
N VAL A 29 -6.99 2.79 1.99
CA VAL A 29 -5.55 2.52 2.12
C VAL A 29 -4.83 3.82 2.40
N HIS A 30 -4.28 3.94 3.61
CA HIS A 30 -3.40 5.05 3.97
C HIS A 30 -1.97 4.72 3.54
N GLY A 31 -1.48 5.46 2.55
CA GLY A 31 -0.11 5.35 2.05
C GLY A 31 0.77 6.50 2.51
N VAL A 32 2.06 6.22 2.64
CA VAL A 32 3.11 7.22 2.89
C VAL A 32 4.20 7.07 1.84
N ASP A 33 4.62 8.19 1.24
CA ASP A 33 5.71 8.21 0.27
C ASP A 33 6.98 8.90 0.79
N SER A 34 8.13 8.49 0.26
CA SER A 34 9.37 9.23 0.46
C SER A 34 10.30 9.10 -0.73
N SER A 35 11.03 10.19 -0.96
CA SER A 35 12.06 10.29 -1.98
C SER A 35 13.47 10.22 -1.40
N GLN A 36 13.60 10.12 -0.07
CA GLN A 36 14.88 10.05 0.63
C GLN A 36 15.14 8.62 1.10
N LEU A 37 16.37 8.35 1.54
CA LEU A 37 16.64 7.13 2.27
C LEU A 37 15.92 7.18 3.62
N VAL A 38 14.98 6.25 3.83
CA VAL A 38 14.22 6.13 5.07
C VAL A 38 14.72 4.91 5.84
N SER A 39 15.04 5.09 7.12
CA SER A 39 15.51 4.00 7.98
C SER A 39 14.39 2.99 8.30
N ILE A 40 14.76 1.79 8.73
CA ILE A 40 13.80 0.77 9.20
C ILE A 40 12.95 1.34 10.35
N ALA A 41 13.57 2.00 11.32
CA ALA A 41 12.87 2.55 12.48
C ALA A 41 11.82 3.61 12.10
N THR A 42 12.10 4.46 11.11
CA THR A 42 11.12 5.44 10.63
C THR A 42 9.96 4.76 9.92
N TRP A 43 10.22 3.75 9.07
CA TRP A 43 9.14 2.97 8.47
C TRP A 43 8.32 2.22 9.52
N GLN A 44 8.96 1.61 10.52
CA GLN A 44 8.27 0.92 11.59
C GLN A 44 7.33 1.87 12.34
N LYS A 45 7.80 3.08 12.65
CA LYS A 45 6.94 4.10 13.28
C LYS A 45 5.72 4.44 12.43
N THR A 46 5.86 4.55 11.11
CA THR A 46 4.70 4.80 10.23
C THR A 46 3.75 3.60 10.16
N TYR A 47 4.29 2.38 10.17
CA TYR A 47 3.49 1.16 10.21
C TYR A 47 2.67 1.08 11.52
N ASP A 48 3.31 1.37 12.66
CA ASP A 48 2.67 1.39 13.98
C ASP A 48 1.60 2.49 14.11
N GLN A 49 1.67 3.53 13.26
CA GLN A 49 0.66 4.58 13.14
C GLN A 49 -0.53 4.19 12.25
N GLY A 50 -0.54 2.98 11.69
CA GLY A 50 -1.65 2.44 10.90
C GLY A 50 -1.57 2.72 9.39
N PHE A 51 -0.44 3.21 8.89
CA PHE A 51 -0.22 3.25 7.44
C PHE A 51 0.00 1.84 6.91
N THR A 52 -0.73 1.49 5.85
CA THR A 52 -0.73 0.13 5.30
C THR A 52 -0.04 0.04 3.95
N LYS A 53 0.40 1.18 3.39
CA LYS A 53 1.14 1.24 2.12
C LYS A 53 2.37 2.15 2.22
N ALA A 54 3.50 1.68 1.71
CA ALA A 54 4.70 2.48 1.52
C ALA A 54 4.91 2.76 0.03
N VAL A 55 5.34 3.97 -0.32
CA VAL A 55 5.66 4.34 -1.71
C VAL A 55 7.07 4.92 -1.77
N VAL A 56 8.00 4.18 -2.38
CA VAL A 56 9.41 4.60 -2.47
C VAL A 56 9.68 5.22 -3.83
N ARG A 57 10.38 6.35 -3.93
CA ARG A 57 10.82 6.84 -5.26
C ARG A 57 11.77 5.84 -5.91
N GLY A 58 11.36 5.27 -7.04
CA GLY A 58 12.15 4.29 -7.78
C GLY A 58 13.03 4.92 -8.84
N TYR A 59 12.57 6.04 -9.41
CA TYR A 59 13.27 6.75 -10.46
C TYR A 59 13.22 8.25 -10.21
N GLN A 60 14.34 8.92 -10.43
CA GLN A 60 14.48 10.35 -10.26
C GLN A 60 14.75 11.05 -11.58
N LYS A 61 14.27 12.29 -11.67
CA LYS A 61 14.38 13.15 -12.86
C LYS A 61 15.81 13.19 -13.39
N ALA A 62 16.80 13.54 -12.57
CA ALA A 62 18.23 13.53 -12.93
C ALA A 62 18.52 13.92 -14.40
N CYS A 63 17.98 15.07 -14.84
CA CYS A 63 17.94 15.39 -16.27
C CYS A 63 19.33 15.56 -16.90
N SER A 64 20.38 15.83 -16.13
CA SER A 64 21.76 15.84 -16.65
C SER A 64 22.18 14.51 -17.28
N VAL A 65 21.56 13.39 -16.88
CA VAL A 65 21.81 12.04 -17.42
C VAL A 65 20.56 11.42 -18.07
N GLY A 66 19.54 12.24 -18.33
CA GLY A 66 18.28 11.81 -18.96
C GLY A 66 17.42 10.89 -18.09
N GLY A 67 17.54 10.98 -16.77
CA GLY A 67 16.83 10.09 -15.84
C GLY A 67 17.69 8.93 -15.33
N ARG A 68 17.44 8.54 -14.08
CA ARG A 68 18.07 7.35 -13.48
C ARG A 68 17.20 6.75 -12.38
N VAL A 69 17.43 5.48 -12.10
CA VAL A 69 16.96 4.82 -10.88
C VAL A 69 17.48 5.60 -9.66
N ASP A 70 16.60 5.88 -8.70
CA ASP A 70 16.99 6.60 -7.48
C ASP A 70 17.97 5.73 -6.67
N SER A 71 19.10 6.31 -6.26
CA SER A 71 20.12 5.58 -5.50
C SER A 71 19.62 5.08 -4.14
N ASN A 72 18.57 5.68 -3.60
CA ASN A 72 17.96 5.26 -2.34
C ASN A 72 16.90 4.16 -2.52
N PHE A 73 16.46 3.88 -3.76
CA PHE A 73 15.29 3.05 -4.03
C PHE A 73 15.38 1.67 -3.38
N VAL A 74 16.43 0.90 -3.73
CA VAL A 74 16.57 -0.49 -3.28
C VAL A 74 16.68 -0.58 -1.76
N GLN A 75 17.46 0.29 -1.13
CA GLN A 75 17.62 0.25 0.32
C GLN A 75 16.34 0.70 1.04
N SER A 76 15.67 1.75 0.57
CA SER A 76 14.39 2.17 1.13
C SER A 76 13.30 1.10 0.98
N TYR A 77 13.26 0.39 -0.16
CA TYR A 77 12.36 -0.76 -0.37
C TYR A 77 12.65 -1.87 0.64
N LYS A 78 13.90 -2.29 0.78
CA LYS A 78 14.32 -3.31 1.75
C LYS A 78 13.99 -2.89 3.19
N ASN A 79 14.20 -1.62 3.52
CA ASN A 79 13.87 -1.10 4.86
C ASN A 79 12.37 -1.11 5.14
N ALA A 80 11.53 -0.75 4.16
CA ALA A 80 10.07 -0.81 4.29
C ALA A 80 9.59 -2.26 4.46
N ARG A 81 10.15 -3.21 3.70
CA ARG A 81 9.89 -4.65 3.89
C ARG A 81 10.28 -5.12 5.29
N ALA A 82 11.47 -4.74 5.76
CA ALA A 82 11.96 -5.11 7.09
C ALA A 82 11.12 -4.52 8.23
N ALA A 83 10.46 -3.37 8.00
CA ALA A 83 9.52 -2.74 8.92
C ALA A 83 8.09 -3.33 8.86
N GLY A 84 7.86 -4.36 8.03
CA GLY A 84 6.57 -5.07 7.97
C GLY A 84 5.62 -4.64 6.85
N PHE A 85 5.96 -3.65 6.03
CA PHE A 85 5.12 -3.31 4.88
C PHE A 85 5.11 -4.43 3.83
N THR A 86 3.92 -4.88 3.45
CA THR A 86 3.72 -5.86 2.37
C THR A 86 3.18 -5.21 1.09
N ASN A 87 2.37 -4.16 1.23
CA ASN A 87 1.88 -3.33 0.13
C ASN A 87 2.86 -2.17 -0.11
N ILE A 88 3.78 -2.36 -1.05
CA ILE A 88 4.81 -1.37 -1.38
C ILE A 88 4.76 -1.06 -2.86
N ASP A 89 4.52 0.21 -3.19
CA ASP A 89 4.62 0.71 -4.55
C ASP A 89 5.92 1.50 -4.74
N THR A 90 6.21 1.79 -6.00
CA THR A 90 7.20 2.80 -6.34
C THR A 90 6.58 3.86 -7.22
N TYR A 91 7.07 5.10 -7.11
CA TYR A 91 6.74 6.13 -8.08
C TYR A 91 7.94 6.44 -8.99
N TRP A 92 7.60 6.81 -10.21
CA TRP A 92 8.51 7.16 -11.28
C TRP A 92 8.46 8.68 -11.48
N TYR A 93 9.58 9.39 -11.21
CA TYR A 93 9.71 10.82 -11.49
C TYR A 93 10.54 11.00 -12.77
N PRO A 94 9.90 11.05 -13.95
CA PRO A 94 10.62 10.99 -15.22
C PRO A 94 11.42 12.25 -15.55
N CYS A 95 12.39 12.09 -16.44
CA CYS A 95 12.91 13.18 -17.25
C CYS A 95 12.91 12.84 -18.72
N THR A 96 12.12 13.58 -19.50
CA THR A 96 12.06 13.47 -20.97
C THR A 96 11.90 14.84 -21.58
N GLY A 97 12.12 14.94 -22.90
CA GLY A 97 11.56 16.03 -23.69
C GLY A 97 12.44 17.25 -23.96
N PHE A 98 13.66 17.38 -23.41
CA PHE A 98 14.56 18.46 -23.88
C PHE A 98 15.41 17.97 -25.05
N LYS A 99 14.99 18.36 -26.27
CA LYS A 99 15.78 18.23 -27.51
C LYS A 99 16.31 16.81 -27.82
N ASN A 100 15.53 15.76 -27.53
CA ASN A 100 15.89 14.35 -27.79
C ASN A 100 17.18 13.84 -27.10
N LYS A 101 17.68 14.53 -26.07
CA LYS A 101 18.91 14.11 -25.35
C LYS A 101 18.67 13.20 -24.14
N TYR A 102 17.41 12.93 -23.79
CA TYR A 102 17.04 12.16 -22.60
C TYR A 102 16.51 10.78 -22.96
N LYS A 103 16.64 9.82 -22.03
CA LYS A 103 16.17 8.46 -22.23
C LYS A 103 14.67 8.45 -22.52
N SER A 104 14.22 7.57 -23.41
CA SER A 104 12.78 7.38 -23.64
C SER A 104 12.07 6.90 -22.37
N TYR A 105 10.76 7.15 -22.26
CA TYR A 105 9.97 6.59 -21.16
C TYR A 105 10.11 5.07 -21.06
N ALA A 106 10.07 4.37 -22.20
CA ALA A 106 10.27 2.92 -22.26
C ALA A 106 11.63 2.50 -21.66
N LYS A 107 12.71 3.23 -21.96
CA LYS A 107 14.03 2.96 -21.38
C LYS A 107 14.05 3.19 -19.87
N GLN A 108 13.43 4.27 -19.38
CA GLN A 108 13.37 4.58 -17.95
C GLN A 108 12.59 3.50 -17.17
N ILE A 109 11.44 3.07 -17.70
CA ILE A 109 10.64 1.99 -17.11
C ILE A 109 11.39 0.66 -17.16
N ALA A 110 12.08 0.35 -18.26
CA ALA A 110 12.89 -0.87 -18.36
C ALA A 110 14.04 -0.90 -17.34
N GLU A 111 14.72 0.22 -17.11
CA GLU A 111 15.76 0.34 -16.08
C GLU A 111 15.21 0.13 -14.66
N LEU A 112 14.04 0.71 -14.37
CA LEU A 112 13.37 0.54 -13.08
C LEU A 112 12.90 -0.91 -12.89
N GLY A 113 12.29 -1.51 -13.91
CA GLY A 113 11.85 -2.91 -13.91
C GLY A 113 13.01 -3.88 -13.69
N ALA A 114 14.12 -3.70 -14.41
CA ALA A 114 15.33 -4.50 -14.22
C ALA A 114 15.89 -4.38 -12.79
N THR A 115 15.76 -3.21 -12.16
CA THR A 115 16.18 -3.02 -10.76
C THR A 115 15.30 -3.81 -9.80
N PHE A 116 13.98 -3.85 -10.02
CA PHE A 116 13.08 -4.71 -9.25
C PHE A 116 13.43 -6.19 -9.41
N ASP A 117 13.59 -6.65 -10.64
CA ASP A 117 13.88 -8.06 -10.92
C ASP A 117 15.18 -8.55 -10.25
N ALA A 118 16.16 -7.67 -10.11
CA ALA A 118 17.43 -7.96 -9.44
C ALA A 118 17.37 -7.89 -7.90
N ASN A 119 16.29 -7.38 -7.30
CA ASN A 119 16.24 -7.07 -5.85
C ASN A 119 14.97 -7.56 -5.13
N LYS A 120 14.12 -8.35 -5.80
CA LYS A 120 12.90 -8.93 -5.24
C LYS A 120 13.18 -10.02 -4.20
#